data_AF-A0A3Q4IGA1-F1
#
_entry.id   AF-A0A3Q4IGA1-F1
#
_cell.length_a   1.000
_cell.length_b   1.000
_cell.length_c   1.000
_cell.angle_alpha   90.00
_cell.angle_beta   90.00
_cell.angle_gamma   90.00
#
_symmetry.space_group_name_H-M   'P 1'
#
loop_
_entity.id
_entity.type
_entity.pdbx_description
1 polymer ?
#
loop_
_entity_poly.entity_id
_entity_poly.type
_entity_poly.pdbx_seq_one_letter_code
_entity_poly.pdbx_strand_id
1 'polypeptide(L)'
;MTDEKRYDPRDTTLKFVNRPDDLDPLRDQGLRAEMSCGHAVTPESLTGWCRSLLDQGQYKFKCPALKDGTLQKCDAAWSYQEVRRLAVLTTEEMEYFEENIARLAATEYCEFKTCPGCKTYVEREDLTNLNVQCTICTADKKKVSQFCWQCLKPWKGSAPRSDRCDNDGCINHDLELLKNCKTTALPQVEGVDACPSIRACPTCGQRVEHDKTGCKNIICPRCQKEFCFVCLKLTPECLKTSSYFIPCSDGVAPRQTSIPVWRRN
;
A
#
# COMPACT_ATOMS: atom_id res chain seq x y z
N MET A 1 -6.05 32.75 -6.47
CA MET A 1 -7.16 32.17 -7.21
C MET A 1 -6.61 30.92 -7.86
N THR A 2 -6.94 29.75 -7.36
CA THR A 2 -6.61 28.49 -8.04
C THR A 2 -7.54 28.39 -9.23
N ASP A 3 -7.01 28.26 -10.45
CA ASP A 3 -7.82 27.90 -11.61
C ASP A 3 -8.53 26.59 -11.31
N GLU A 4 -9.87 26.62 -11.26
CA GLU A 4 -10.68 25.41 -11.13
C GLU A 4 -10.56 24.60 -12.43
N LYS A 5 -10.27 23.32 -12.31
CA LYS A 5 -10.18 22.40 -13.44
C LYS A 5 -11.56 22.20 -14.03
N ARG A 6 -11.69 22.35 -15.34
CA ARG A 6 -12.99 22.19 -16.01
C ARG A 6 -12.80 21.42 -17.29
N TYR A 7 -13.76 20.56 -17.60
CA TYR A 7 -13.84 19.97 -18.93
C TYR A 7 -14.12 21.04 -19.98
N ASP A 8 -13.57 20.87 -21.17
CA ASP A 8 -14.02 21.63 -22.34
C ASP A 8 -15.43 21.13 -22.73
N PRO A 9 -16.48 21.96 -22.68
CA PRO A 9 -17.84 21.56 -23.08
C PRO A 9 -17.94 21.06 -24.53
N ARG A 10 -16.94 21.36 -25.36
CA ARG A 10 -16.87 20.97 -26.77
C ARG A 10 -16.12 19.67 -27.00
N ASP A 11 -15.55 19.07 -25.96
CA ASP A 11 -14.83 17.80 -26.08
C ASP A 11 -15.81 16.64 -26.34
N THR A 12 -16.00 16.32 -27.62
CA THR A 12 -16.86 15.22 -28.09
C THR A 12 -16.35 13.83 -27.73
N THR A 13 -15.12 13.73 -27.21
CA THR A 13 -14.54 12.46 -26.81
C THR A 13 -14.93 12.04 -25.39
N LEU A 14 -15.50 12.97 -24.62
CA LEU A 14 -16.04 12.73 -23.29
C LEU A 14 -17.56 12.57 -23.37
N LYS A 15 -18.10 11.68 -22.55
CA LYS A 15 -19.55 11.50 -22.40
C LYS A 15 -20.04 12.33 -21.22
N PHE A 16 -20.53 13.53 -21.50
CA PHE A 16 -21.09 14.42 -20.47
C PHE A 16 -22.46 13.93 -20.00
N VAL A 17 -22.71 14.05 -18.70
CA VAL A 17 -23.96 13.61 -18.05
C VAL A 17 -24.48 14.65 -17.06
N ASN A 18 -25.80 14.69 -16.90
CA ASN A 18 -26.52 15.64 -16.03
C ASN A 18 -26.86 15.06 -14.64
N ARG A 19 -26.24 13.94 -14.25
CA ARG A 19 -26.42 13.35 -12.91
C ARG A 19 -25.34 13.88 -11.95
N PRO A 20 -25.57 13.80 -10.62
CA PRO A 20 -24.60 14.28 -9.64
C PRO A 20 -23.24 13.61 -9.76
N ASP A 21 -22.20 14.27 -9.25
CA ASP A 21 -20.89 13.65 -9.05
C ASP A 21 -21.00 12.48 -8.06
N ASP A 22 -20.62 11.28 -8.50
CA ASP A 22 -20.70 10.05 -7.71
C ASP A 22 -19.59 9.93 -6.64
N LEU A 23 -18.58 10.81 -6.67
CA LEU A 23 -17.47 10.87 -5.70
C LEU A 23 -17.66 11.98 -4.66
N ASP A 24 -18.21 13.12 -5.06
CA ASP A 24 -18.52 14.24 -4.17
C ASP A 24 -19.92 14.83 -4.47
N PRO A 25 -21.01 14.15 -4.02
CA PRO A 25 -22.38 14.58 -4.30
C PRO A 25 -22.75 15.94 -3.69
N LEU A 26 -21.94 16.44 -2.75
CA LEU A 26 -22.18 17.69 -2.03
C LEU A 26 -21.58 18.91 -2.74
N ARG A 27 -20.57 18.71 -3.59
CA ARG A 27 -19.96 19.76 -4.42
C ARG A 27 -20.34 19.60 -5.88
N ASP A 28 -21.64 19.62 -6.11
CA ASP A 28 -22.22 19.42 -7.44
C ASP A 28 -22.19 20.71 -8.28
N GLN A 29 -20.98 21.23 -8.55
CA GLN A 29 -20.76 22.39 -9.41
C GLN A 29 -19.80 22.03 -10.54
N GLY A 30 -20.28 22.08 -11.80
CA GLY A 30 -19.43 21.88 -12.99
C GLY A 30 -20.00 20.88 -14.01
N LEU A 31 -19.27 20.67 -15.10
CA LEU A 31 -19.57 19.58 -16.05
C LEU A 31 -19.09 18.25 -15.45
N ARG A 32 -19.86 17.18 -15.65
CA ARG A 32 -19.47 15.82 -15.24
C ARG A 32 -19.33 14.95 -16.46
N ALA A 33 -18.29 14.13 -16.48
CA ALA A 33 -18.07 13.12 -17.49
C ALA A 33 -18.28 11.73 -16.89
N GLU A 34 -18.81 10.82 -17.69
CA GLU A 34 -19.02 9.42 -17.32
C GLU A 34 -17.72 8.62 -17.48
N MET A 35 -17.28 7.99 -16.39
CA MET A 35 -16.20 6.99 -16.38
C MET A 35 -16.66 5.70 -17.06
N SER A 36 -15.73 4.84 -17.46
CA SER A 36 -15.98 3.53 -18.07
C SER A 36 -16.85 2.59 -17.22
N CYS A 37 -16.90 2.80 -15.91
CA CYS A 37 -17.76 2.06 -14.98
C CYS A 37 -19.21 2.59 -14.92
N GLY A 38 -19.52 3.67 -15.64
CA GLY A 38 -20.84 4.30 -15.65
C GLY A 38 -21.04 5.38 -14.59
N HIS A 39 -20.07 5.64 -13.71
CA HIS A 39 -20.16 6.69 -12.69
C HIS A 39 -19.69 8.04 -13.20
N ALA A 40 -20.37 9.11 -12.80
CA ALA A 40 -20.12 10.49 -13.20
C ALA A 40 -19.14 11.18 -12.25
N VAL A 41 -18.18 11.92 -12.80
CA VAL A 41 -17.15 12.60 -12.02
C VAL A 41 -16.81 13.98 -12.57
N THR A 42 -16.44 14.89 -11.69
CA THR A 42 -15.73 16.13 -12.01
C THR A 42 -14.21 15.90 -12.04
N PRO A 43 -13.43 16.77 -12.73
CA PRO A 43 -11.97 16.66 -12.72
C PRO A 43 -11.39 16.73 -11.31
N GLU A 44 -11.91 17.61 -10.46
CA GLU A 44 -11.47 17.82 -9.08
C GLU A 44 -11.72 16.60 -8.20
N SER A 45 -12.94 16.06 -8.22
CA SER A 45 -13.29 14.93 -7.36
C SER A 45 -12.47 13.69 -7.72
N LEU A 46 -12.28 13.44 -9.02
CA LEU A 46 -11.47 12.34 -9.50
C LEU A 46 -9.98 12.52 -9.15
N THR A 47 -9.45 13.73 -9.33
CA THR A 47 -8.07 14.06 -8.92
C THR A 47 -7.87 13.83 -7.43
N GLY A 48 -8.75 14.37 -6.60
CA GLY A 48 -8.67 14.29 -5.14
C GLY A 48 -8.75 12.84 -4.64
N TRP A 49 -9.68 12.06 -5.19
CA TRP A 49 -9.82 10.65 -4.87
C TRP A 49 -8.55 9.86 -5.24
N CYS A 50 -8.07 10.00 -6.48
CA CYS A 50 -6.91 9.23 -6.93
C CYS A 50 -5.61 9.65 -6.20
N ARG A 51 -5.45 10.93 -5.87
CA ARG A 51 -4.33 11.41 -5.04
C ARG A 51 -4.39 10.80 -3.64
N SER A 52 -5.57 10.79 -3.01
CA SER A 52 -5.78 10.14 -1.71
C SER A 52 -5.43 8.65 -1.73
N LEU A 53 -5.74 7.94 -2.83
CA LEU A 53 -5.31 6.55 -3.00
C LEU A 53 -3.79 6.42 -3.03
N LEU A 54 -3.08 7.27 -3.78
CA LEU A 54 -1.61 7.26 -3.83
C LEU A 54 -0.98 7.57 -2.47
N ASP A 55 -1.53 8.53 -1.73
CA ASP A 55 -1.10 8.87 -0.37
C ASP A 55 -1.29 7.69 0.60
N GLN A 56 -2.32 6.87 0.38
CA GLN A 56 -2.56 5.61 1.11
C GLN A 56 -1.72 4.43 0.60
N GLY A 57 -0.82 4.66 -0.37
CA GLY A 57 0.04 3.64 -0.96
C GLY A 57 -0.67 2.74 -1.97
N GLN A 58 -1.84 3.13 -2.47
CA GLN A 58 -2.58 2.42 -3.51
C GLN A 58 -2.40 3.10 -4.87
N TYR A 59 -1.86 2.38 -5.85
CA TYR A 59 -1.71 2.89 -7.22
C TYR A 59 -2.70 2.26 -8.21
N LYS A 60 -3.51 1.30 -7.76
CA LYS A 60 -4.59 0.69 -8.55
C LYS A 60 -5.88 1.48 -8.29
N PHE A 61 -6.24 2.34 -9.23
CA PHE A 61 -7.42 3.20 -9.09
C PHE A 61 -8.71 2.38 -9.28
N LYS A 62 -9.64 2.54 -8.35
CA LYS A 62 -10.96 1.90 -8.40
C LYS A 62 -12.06 2.90 -8.05
N CYS A 63 -13.22 2.65 -8.63
CA CYS A 63 -14.43 3.41 -8.36
C CYS A 63 -14.94 3.19 -6.92
N PRO A 64 -15.00 4.24 -6.07
CA PRO A 64 -15.51 4.12 -4.71
C PRO A 64 -17.04 4.26 -4.62
N ALA A 65 -17.70 4.67 -5.71
CA ALA A 65 -19.14 4.89 -5.75
C ALA A 65 -19.90 3.61 -5.44
N LEU A 66 -21.12 3.76 -4.92
CA LEU A 66 -22.01 2.63 -4.70
C LEU A 66 -22.68 2.23 -6.02
N LYS A 67 -23.01 0.94 -6.15
CA LYS A 67 -23.89 0.49 -7.23
C LYS A 67 -25.32 0.93 -6.91
N ASP A 68 -26.04 1.38 -7.93
CA ASP A 68 -27.39 1.95 -7.81
C ASP A 68 -28.31 1.11 -6.92
N GLY A 69 -28.87 1.75 -5.89
CA GLY A 69 -29.81 1.12 -4.96
C GLY A 69 -29.19 0.09 -4.01
N THR A 70 -27.86 -0.01 -3.92
CA THR A 70 -27.16 -0.94 -3.02
C THR A 70 -26.17 -0.24 -2.10
N LEU A 71 -25.77 -0.92 -1.02
CA LEU A 71 -24.63 -0.54 -0.18
C LEU A 71 -23.31 -1.14 -0.66
N GLN A 72 -23.27 -1.72 -1.87
CA GLN A 72 -22.08 -2.35 -2.43
C GLN A 72 -21.31 -1.34 -3.28
N LYS A 73 -19.98 -1.29 -3.07
CA LYS A 73 -19.10 -0.48 -3.91
C LYS A 73 -19.05 -1.03 -5.34
N CYS A 74 -18.86 -0.12 -6.29
CA CYS A 74 -18.65 -0.43 -7.69
C CYS A 74 -17.37 -1.25 -7.87
N ASP A 75 -16.25 -0.78 -7.29
CA ASP A 75 -14.92 -1.41 -7.32
C ASP A 75 -14.35 -1.68 -8.73
N ALA A 76 -14.97 -1.12 -9.77
CA ALA A 76 -14.46 -1.17 -11.14
C ALA A 76 -13.08 -0.50 -11.20
N ALA A 77 -12.12 -1.18 -11.83
CA ALA A 77 -10.77 -0.67 -11.99
C ALA A 77 -10.73 0.36 -13.13
N TRP A 78 -10.06 1.48 -12.88
CA TRP A 78 -9.82 2.51 -13.89
C TRP A 78 -8.38 2.44 -14.37
N SER A 79 -8.19 2.60 -15.68
CA SER A 79 -6.84 2.72 -16.24
C SER A 79 -6.24 4.09 -15.88
N TYR A 80 -4.91 4.18 -15.74
CA TYR A 80 -4.28 5.48 -15.52
C TYR A 80 -4.51 6.44 -16.70
N GLN A 81 -4.62 5.92 -17.93
CA GLN A 81 -4.93 6.73 -19.12
C GLN A 81 -6.31 7.40 -19.00
N GLU A 82 -7.30 6.65 -18.53
CA GLU A 82 -8.64 7.17 -18.25
C GLU A 82 -8.61 8.21 -17.13
N VAL A 83 -7.95 7.89 -16.00
CA VAL A 83 -7.81 8.83 -14.87
C VAL A 83 -7.13 10.12 -15.31
N ARG A 84 -5.99 10.04 -15.98
CA ARG A 84 -5.23 11.19 -16.47
C ARG A 84 -6.07 12.10 -17.36
N ARG A 85 -6.90 11.52 -18.23
CA ARG A 85 -7.77 12.24 -19.15
C ARG A 85 -8.94 12.91 -18.42
N LEU A 86 -9.72 12.16 -17.64
CA LEU A 86 -10.93 12.68 -16.99
C LEU A 86 -10.63 13.55 -15.76
N ALA A 87 -9.48 13.36 -15.10
CA ALA A 87 -9.08 14.22 -13.99
C ALA A 87 -8.45 15.55 -14.46
N VAL A 88 -8.26 15.71 -15.77
CA VAL A 88 -7.60 16.88 -16.40
C VAL A 88 -6.32 17.23 -15.63
N LEU A 89 -5.45 16.23 -15.45
CA LEU A 89 -4.24 16.40 -14.63
C LEU A 89 -3.31 17.43 -15.27
N THR A 90 -2.80 18.37 -14.46
CA THR A 90 -1.73 19.28 -14.90
C THR A 90 -0.42 18.52 -15.06
N THR A 91 0.58 19.15 -15.67
CA THR A 91 1.92 18.54 -15.83
C THR A 91 2.52 18.11 -14.50
N GLU A 92 2.44 18.96 -13.48
CA GLU A 92 2.96 18.70 -12.15
C GLU A 92 2.23 17.52 -11.47
N GLU A 93 0.92 17.41 -11.71
CA GLU A 93 0.14 16.30 -11.18
C GLU A 93 0.42 14.99 -11.93
N MET A 94 0.62 15.04 -13.24
CA MET A 94 1.04 13.87 -14.02
C MET A 94 2.38 13.36 -13.51
N GLU A 95 3.36 14.24 -13.31
CA GLU A 95 4.67 13.88 -12.73
C GLU A 95 4.51 13.22 -11.36
N TYR A 96 3.77 13.85 -10.44
CA TYR A 96 3.51 13.29 -9.12
C TYR A 96 2.82 11.92 -9.19
N PHE A 97 1.81 11.75 -10.06
CA PHE A 97 1.09 10.48 -10.21
C PHE A 97 2.00 9.41 -10.79
N GLU A 98 2.71 9.69 -11.87
CA GLU A 98 3.58 8.72 -12.56
C GLU A 98 4.73 8.27 -11.66
N GLU A 99 5.37 9.19 -10.93
CA GLU A 99 6.44 8.86 -9.97
C GLU A 99 5.92 7.96 -8.84
N ASN A 100 4.77 8.31 -8.25
CA ASN A 100 4.19 7.51 -7.17
C ASN A 100 3.68 6.15 -7.65
N ILE A 101 3.05 6.07 -8.83
CA ILE A 101 2.62 4.81 -9.44
C ILE A 101 3.84 3.92 -9.66
N ALA A 102 4.91 4.44 -10.26
CA ALA A 102 6.13 3.68 -10.52
C ALA A 102 6.78 3.18 -9.21
N ARG A 103 6.90 4.05 -8.20
CA ARG A 103 7.47 3.71 -6.89
C ARG A 103 6.62 2.67 -6.14
N LEU A 104 5.30 2.82 -6.12
CA LEU A 104 4.38 1.92 -5.43
C LEU A 104 4.27 0.57 -6.14
N ALA A 105 4.22 0.57 -7.48
CA ALA A 105 4.28 -0.66 -8.27
C ALA A 105 5.60 -1.40 -8.02
N ALA A 106 6.74 -0.69 -8.05
CA ALA A 106 8.03 -1.28 -7.71
C ALA A 106 8.03 -1.85 -6.28
N THR A 107 7.40 -1.18 -5.32
CA THR A 107 7.29 -1.67 -3.93
C THR A 107 6.36 -2.89 -3.80
N GLU A 108 5.32 -2.99 -4.64
CA GLU A 108 4.46 -4.18 -4.70
C GLU A 108 5.24 -5.36 -5.30
N TYR A 109 5.97 -5.17 -6.40
CA TYR A 109 6.53 -6.29 -7.16
C TYR A 109 8.00 -6.62 -6.86
N CYS A 110 8.76 -5.69 -6.29
CA CYS A 110 10.21 -5.82 -6.14
C CYS A 110 10.60 -5.54 -4.68
N GLU A 111 11.16 -6.54 -3.98
CA GLU A 111 11.99 -6.23 -2.82
C GLU A 111 13.35 -5.81 -3.38
N PHE A 112 13.55 -4.51 -3.54
CA PHE A 112 14.83 -3.95 -3.95
C PHE A 112 15.57 -3.32 -2.76
N LYS A 113 16.89 -3.46 -2.75
CA LYS A 113 17.77 -2.75 -1.83
C LYS A 113 18.96 -2.19 -2.56
N THR A 114 19.51 -1.12 -2.01
CA THR A 114 20.74 -0.52 -2.50
C THR A 114 21.91 -1.46 -2.23
N CYS A 115 22.67 -1.81 -3.28
CA CYS A 115 23.88 -2.60 -3.15
C CYS A 115 24.90 -1.88 -2.26
N PRO A 116 25.49 -2.54 -1.25
CA PRO A 116 26.50 -1.91 -0.38
C PRO A 116 27.75 -1.46 -1.15
N GLY A 117 28.08 -2.13 -2.26
CA GLY A 117 29.23 -1.82 -3.11
C GLY A 117 28.98 -0.67 -4.09
N CYS A 118 28.20 -0.91 -5.15
CA CYS A 118 28.01 0.04 -6.26
C CYS A 118 26.85 1.02 -6.07
N LYS A 119 26.08 0.93 -4.97
CA LYS A 119 24.92 1.80 -4.67
C LYS A 119 23.76 1.74 -5.68
N THR A 120 23.79 0.84 -6.64
CA THR A 120 22.64 0.57 -7.52
C THR A 120 21.59 -0.26 -6.80
N TYR A 121 20.35 -0.20 -7.26
CA TYR A 121 19.28 -1.06 -6.75
C TYR A 121 19.46 -2.51 -7.24
N VAL A 122 19.26 -3.45 -6.33
CA VAL A 122 19.29 -4.89 -6.58
C VAL A 122 17.97 -5.46 -6.10
N GLU A 123 17.25 -6.12 -6.99
CA GLU A 123 16.07 -6.92 -6.66
C GLU A 123 16.50 -8.33 -6.26
N ARG A 124 15.79 -8.89 -5.29
CA ARG A 124 15.99 -10.26 -4.86
C ARG A 124 15.11 -11.22 -5.66
N GLU A 125 15.74 -12.21 -6.30
CA GLU A 125 15.06 -13.25 -7.08
C GLU A 125 14.23 -14.21 -6.19
N ASP A 126 14.81 -14.70 -5.10
CA ASP A 126 14.15 -15.62 -4.16
C ASP A 126 13.95 -14.95 -2.79
N LEU A 127 12.70 -14.66 -2.42
CA LEU A 127 12.31 -14.06 -1.14
C LEU A 127 12.69 -14.89 0.09
N THR A 128 12.95 -16.19 -0.09
CA THR A 128 13.39 -17.10 0.96
C THR A 128 14.92 -17.18 1.10
N ASN A 129 15.68 -16.53 0.22
CA ASN A 129 17.13 -16.52 0.27
C ASN A 129 17.69 -15.13 0.64
N LEU A 130 18.42 -15.07 1.75
CA LEU A 130 19.09 -13.85 2.20
C LEU A 130 20.41 -13.58 1.45
N ASN A 131 20.94 -14.56 0.71
CA ASN A 131 22.11 -14.37 -0.16
C ASN A 131 21.66 -13.71 -1.46
N VAL A 132 22.11 -12.48 -1.69
CA VAL A 132 21.77 -11.72 -2.90
C VAL A 132 23.02 -11.37 -3.67
N GLN A 133 23.02 -11.67 -4.96
CA GLN A 133 24.10 -11.32 -5.88
C GLN A 133 23.84 -9.97 -6.55
N CYS A 134 24.83 -9.09 -6.51
CA CYS A 134 24.82 -7.88 -7.34
C CYS A 134 25.45 -8.18 -8.70
N THR A 135 24.65 -8.14 -9.77
CA THR A 135 25.08 -8.41 -11.15
C THR A 135 26.11 -7.40 -11.63
N ILE A 136 25.95 -6.12 -11.28
CA ILE A 136 26.86 -5.02 -11.66
C ILE A 136 28.23 -5.20 -11.00
N CYS A 137 28.28 -5.34 -9.67
CA CYS A 137 29.55 -5.59 -8.96
C CYS A 137 30.22 -6.89 -9.43
N THR A 138 29.43 -7.91 -9.79
CA THR A 138 29.95 -9.19 -10.27
C THR A 138 30.63 -9.03 -11.63
N ALA A 139 30.03 -8.26 -12.54
CA ALA A 139 30.61 -7.94 -13.84
C ALA A 139 31.89 -7.09 -13.69
N ASP A 140 31.83 -6.00 -12.93
CA ASP A 140 32.95 -5.05 -12.76
C ASP A 140 34.17 -5.71 -12.14
N LYS A 141 33.96 -6.56 -11.11
CA LYS A 141 35.04 -7.23 -10.39
C LYS A 141 35.44 -8.56 -11.02
N LYS A 142 34.72 -9.02 -12.04
CA LYS A 142 34.83 -10.38 -12.63
C LYS A 142 34.82 -11.49 -11.56
N LYS A 143 34.08 -11.25 -10.46
CA LYS A 143 33.98 -12.13 -9.29
C LYS A 143 32.61 -11.99 -8.67
N VAL A 144 31.99 -13.12 -8.36
CA VAL A 144 30.68 -13.20 -7.69
C VAL A 144 30.67 -12.30 -6.45
N SER A 145 29.82 -11.28 -6.49
CA SER A 145 29.66 -10.29 -5.44
C SER A 145 28.31 -10.47 -4.76
N GLN A 146 28.33 -11.15 -3.61
CA GLN A 146 27.15 -11.49 -2.82
C GLN A 146 27.14 -10.78 -1.47
N PHE A 147 25.95 -10.40 -1.01
CA PHE A 147 25.75 -9.77 0.30
C PHE A 147 24.49 -10.31 0.98
N CYS A 148 24.43 -10.16 2.30
CA CYS A 148 23.26 -10.51 3.09
C CYS A 148 22.18 -9.44 2.97
N TRP A 149 20.95 -9.83 2.65
CA TRP A 149 19.82 -8.91 2.55
C TRP A 149 19.44 -8.23 3.86
N GLN A 150 19.74 -8.84 5.01
CA GLN A 150 19.43 -8.26 6.32
C GLN A 150 20.47 -7.21 6.72
N CYS A 151 21.74 -7.62 6.84
CA CYS A 151 22.79 -6.77 7.40
C CYS A 151 23.62 -6.01 6.36
N LEU A 152 23.38 -6.24 5.05
CA LEU A 152 24.09 -5.61 3.92
C LEU A 152 25.62 -5.80 3.90
N LYS A 153 26.15 -6.72 4.72
CA LYS A 153 27.57 -7.12 4.71
C LYS A 153 27.81 -8.20 3.66
N PRO A 154 29.06 -8.43 3.20
CA PRO A 154 29.40 -9.57 2.36
C PRO A 154 28.83 -10.88 2.90
N TRP A 155 28.33 -11.73 2.01
CA TRP A 155 27.71 -12.99 2.43
C TRP A 155 28.70 -13.89 3.17
N LYS A 156 28.27 -14.48 4.30
CA LYS A 156 29.04 -15.43 5.10
C LYS A 156 28.12 -16.59 5.49
N GLY A 157 28.59 -17.82 5.25
CA GLY A 157 27.87 -19.07 5.56
C GLY A 157 27.27 -19.78 4.35
N SER A 158 26.58 -20.88 4.62
CA SER A 158 25.88 -21.66 3.58
C SER A 158 24.70 -20.90 3.00
N ALA A 159 24.47 -21.02 1.70
CA ALA A 159 23.28 -20.54 1.00
C ALA A 159 22.61 -21.73 0.26
N PRO A 160 21.29 -21.71 0.04
CA PRO A 160 20.33 -20.67 0.44
C PRO A 160 20.01 -20.70 1.95
N ARG A 161 19.66 -19.54 2.53
CA ARG A 161 19.17 -19.42 3.92
C ARG A 161 18.17 -18.28 4.07
N SER A 162 17.13 -18.49 4.87
CA SER A 162 16.06 -17.51 5.12
C SER A 162 16.15 -16.83 6.49
N ASP A 163 16.89 -17.41 7.44
CA ASP A 163 16.91 -17.03 8.85
C ASP A 163 17.92 -15.91 9.13
N ARG A 164 19.21 -16.14 8.85
CA ARG A 164 20.31 -15.17 9.00
C ARG A 164 21.56 -15.58 8.22
N CYS A 165 22.52 -14.67 8.08
CA CYS A 165 23.88 -15.01 7.64
C CYS A 165 24.81 -15.27 8.85
N ASP A 166 26.04 -15.73 8.61
CA ASP A 166 27.04 -16.01 9.68
C ASP A 166 27.89 -14.79 10.06
N ASN A 167 27.45 -13.59 9.65
CA ASN A 167 28.08 -12.36 10.10
C ASN A 167 27.67 -12.07 11.55
N ASP A 168 28.65 -11.66 12.36
CA ASP A 168 28.40 -11.26 13.74
C ASP A 168 27.44 -10.06 13.79
N GLY A 169 26.43 -10.19 14.64
CA GLY A 169 25.36 -9.19 14.79
C GLY A 169 24.35 -9.14 13.62
N CYS A 170 24.28 -10.15 12.75
CA CYS A 170 23.22 -10.20 11.73
C CYS A 170 21.85 -10.35 12.39
N ILE A 171 21.03 -9.30 12.30
CA ILE A 171 19.68 -9.25 12.83
C ILE A 171 18.69 -8.88 11.73
N ASN A 172 17.46 -9.39 11.84
CA ASN A 172 16.36 -8.90 11.04
C ASN A 172 15.80 -7.63 11.71
N HIS A 173 16.14 -6.47 11.15
CA HIS A 173 15.72 -5.17 11.68
C HIS A 173 14.20 -5.01 11.78
N ASP A 174 13.43 -5.63 10.88
CA ASP A 174 11.97 -5.57 10.94
C ASP A 174 11.42 -6.38 12.13
N LEU A 175 12.00 -7.55 12.39
CA LEU A 175 11.65 -8.34 13.58
C LEU A 175 12.04 -7.63 14.88
N GLU A 176 13.22 -7.01 14.92
CA GLU A 176 13.63 -6.23 16.10
C GLU A 176 12.70 -5.03 16.33
N LEU A 177 12.23 -4.36 15.28
CA LEU A 177 11.26 -3.29 15.41
C LEU A 177 9.92 -3.79 15.93
N LEU A 178 9.40 -4.91 15.40
CA LEU A 178 8.14 -5.52 15.86
C LEU A 178 8.19 -5.95 17.34
N LYS A 179 9.34 -6.48 17.78
CA LYS A 179 9.57 -6.87 19.18
C LYS A 179 9.69 -5.67 20.12
N ASN A 180 10.25 -4.56 19.66
CA ASN A 180 10.65 -3.46 20.55
C ASN A 180 9.86 -2.15 20.35
N CYS A 181 8.97 -2.06 19.36
CA CYS A 181 8.20 -0.83 19.09
C CYS A 181 7.43 -0.38 20.34
N LYS A 182 7.22 0.91 20.54
CA LYS A 182 6.35 1.41 21.63
C LYS A 182 4.91 0.88 21.49
N THR A 183 4.11 1.06 22.53
CA THR A 183 2.66 0.85 22.45
C THR A 183 1.95 2.12 21.93
N THR A 184 0.71 1.95 21.50
CA THR A 184 -0.24 2.98 21.11
C THR A 184 -1.63 2.58 21.57
N ALA A 185 -2.48 3.57 21.82
CA ALA A 185 -3.90 3.38 22.05
C ALA A 185 -4.70 3.57 20.76
N LEU A 186 -5.87 2.94 20.69
CA LEU A 186 -6.90 3.18 19.66
C LEU A 186 -8.14 3.75 20.37
N PRO A 187 -8.28 5.08 20.49
CA PRO A 187 -9.27 5.71 21.38
C PRO A 187 -10.74 5.38 21.06
N GLN A 188 -11.04 5.02 19.81
CA GLN A 188 -12.42 4.69 19.38
C GLN A 188 -12.80 3.23 19.63
N VAL A 189 -11.89 2.42 20.22
CA VAL A 189 -12.13 1.03 20.55
C VAL A 189 -11.81 0.82 22.02
N GLU A 190 -12.85 0.57 22.82
CA GLU A 190 -12.74 0.45 24.27
C GLU A 190 -11.71 -0.62 24.69
N GLY A 191 -10.96 -0.37 25.76
CA GLY A 191 -9.98 -1.32 26.30
C GLY A 191 -8.73 -1.56 25.45
N VAL A 192 -8.51 -0.78 24.39
CA VAL A 192 -7.29 -0.85 23.55
C VAL A 192 -6.35 0.31 23.88
N ASP A 193 -5.78 0.28 25.10
CA ASP A 193 -4.88 1.34 25.58
C ASP A 193 -3.39 1.05 25.29
N ALA A 194 -3.04 -0.22 25.09
CA ALA A 194 -1.65 -0.67 24.96
C ALA A 194 -1.47 -1.72 23.84
N CYS A 195 -1.65 -1.30 22.58
CA CYS A 195 -1.36 -2.11 21.39
C CYS A 195 0.05 -1.79 20.85
N PRO A 196 0.87 -2.76 20.38
CA PRO A 196 2.08 -2.48 19.61
C PRO A 196 1.83 -1.47 18.49
N SER A 197 2.61 -0.38 18.47
CA SER A 197 2.45 0.72 17.49
C SER A 197 2.81 0.34 16.06
N ILE A 198 3.61 -0.72 15.88
CA ILE A 198 4.02 -1.24 14.59
C ILE A 198 3.63 -2.71 14.54
N ARG A 199 2.95 -3.11 13.46
CA ARG A 199 2.56 -4.50 13.19
C ARG A 199 3.03 -4.90 11.79
N ALA A 200 3.21 -6.18 11.55
CA ALA A 200 3.38 -6.74 10.22
C ALA A 200 2.04 -7.34 9.74
N CYS A 201 1.70 -7.11 8.49
CA CYS A 201 0.52 -7.68 7.86
C CYS A 201 0.54 -9.22 7.97
N PRO A 202 -0.54 -9.87 8.47
CA PRO A 202 -0.59 -11.33 8.64
C PRO A 202 -0.54 -12.09 7.31
N THR A 203 -0.79 -11.43 6.18
CA THR A 203 -0.79 -12.04 4.85
C THR A 203 0.54 -11.90 4.12
N CYS A 204 1.12 -10.69 4.10
CA CYS A 204 2.28 -10.39 3.27
C CYS A 204 3.52 -9.90 4.05
N GLY A 205 3.40 -9.69 5.35
CA GLY A 205 4.52 -9.29 6.20
C GLY A 205 4.90 -7.81 6.13
N GLN A 206 4.23 -7.02 5.28
CA GLN A 206 4.45 -5.57 5.19
C GLN A 206 4.22 -4.91 6.55
N ARG A 207 5.19 -4.12 7.02
CA ARG A 207 5.05 -3.31 8.23
C ARG A 207 4.02 -2.21 8.01
N VAL A 208 3.19 -1.99 9.03
CA VAL A 208 2.10 -1.03 9.03
C VAL A 208 1.95 -0.41 10.41
N GLU A 209 1.39 0.79 10.44
CA GLU A 209 1.05 1.56 11.63
C GLU A 209 -0.42 1.97 11.55
N HIS A 210 -1.03 2.24 12.71
CA HIS A 210 -2.38 2.77 12.81
C HIS A 210 -2.29 4.29 13.01
N ASP A 211 -3.06 5.06 12.24
CA ASP A 211 -3.14 6.53 12.36
C ASP A 211 -3.85 7.01 13.65
N LYS A 212 -4.45 6.05 14.37
CA LYS A 212 -5.22 6.17 15.63
C LYS A 212 -6.60 6.78 15.44
N THR A 213 -7.06 6.92 14.20
CA THR A 213 -8.40 7.38 13.88
C THR A 213 -9.25 6.22 13.37
N GLY A 214 -10.56 6.29 13.56
CA GLY A 214 -11.46 5.24 13.09
C GLY A 214 -11.40 3.94 13.91
N CYS A 215 -11.83 2.87 13.24
CA CYS A 215 -11.98 1.54 13.83
C CYS A 215 -10.63 0.80 13.97
N LYS A 216 -10.64 -0.39 14.57
CA LYS A 216 -9.43 -1.23 14.73
C LYS A 216 -8.89 -1.93 13.47
N ASN A 217 -9.51 -1.73 12.31
CA ASN A 217 -9.17 -2.42 11.07
C ASN A 217 -8.39 -1.49 10.14
N ILE A 218 -7.37 -2.04 9.49
CA ILE A 218 -6.57 -1.32 8.49
C ILE A 218 -6.46 -2.14 7.21
N ILE A 219 -6.26 -1.46 6.09
CA ILE A 219 -5.99 -2.08 4.80
C ILE A 219 -4.48 -2.12 4.60
N CYS A 220 -3.91 -3.31 4.36
CA CYS A 220 -2.49 -3.41 4.06
C CYS A 220 -2.18 -2.71 2.73
N PRO A 221 -1.25 -1.73 2.68
CA PRO A 221 -0.95 -0.99 1.45
C PRO A 221 -0.30 -1.88 0.38
N ARG A 222 0.34 -2.99 0.77
CA ARG A 222 0.97 -3.93 -0.18
C ARG A 222 -0.03 -4.93 -0.75
N CYS A 223 -0.70 -5.72 0.09
CA CYS A 223 -1.55 -6.82 -0.40
C CYS A 223 -3.06 -6.50 -0.43
N GLN A 224 -3.45 -5.29 -0.04
CA GLN A 224 -4.85 -4.80 -0.07
C GLN A 224 -5.84 -5.65 0.76
N LYS A 225 -5.33 -6.53 1.62
CA LYS A 225 -6.16 -7.28 2.57
C LYS A 225 -6.38 -6.42 3.80
N GLU A 226 -7.65 -6.28 4.16
CA GLU A 226 -8.04 -5.65 5.42
C GLU A 226 -7.94 -6.65 6.58
N PHE A 227 -7.37 -6.19 7.68
CA PHE A 227 -7.21 -7.00 8.88
C PHE A 227 -7.28 -6.13 10.13
N CYS A 228 -7.57 -6.75 11.27
CA CYS A 228 -7.61 -6.06 12.55
C CYS A 228 -6.19 -5.80 13.07
N PHE A 229 -5.84 -4.54 13.28
CA PHE A 229 -4.55 -4.12 13.83
C PHE A 229 -4.31 -4.62 15.27
N VAL A 230 -5.40 -4.87 16.00
CA VAL A 230 -5.39 -5.32 17.40
C VAL A 230 -5.11 -6.82 17.51
N CYS A 231 -5.91 -7.67 16.86
CA CYS A 231 -5.80 -9.12 16.99
C CYS A 231 -5.06 -9.81 15.82
N LEU A 232 -4.67 -9.08 14.77
CA LEU A 232 -3.97 -9.58 13.58
C LEU A 232 -4.74 -10.62 12.73
N LYS A 233 -6.04 -10.81 12.99
CA LYS A 233 -6.92 -11.62 12.14
C LYS A 233 -7.42 -10.83 10.94
N LEU A 234 -7.65 -11.51 9.82
CA LEU A 234 -8.35 -10.90 8.68
C LEU A 234 -9.73 -10.42 9.09
N THR A 235 -10.22 -9.32 8.51
CA THR A 235 -11.51 -8.71 8.90
C THR A 235 -12.65 -9.73 8.99
N PRO A 236 -12.88 -10.62 7.99
CA PRO A 236 -13.98 -11.59 8.05
C PRO A 236 -13.87 -12.58 9.21
N GLU A 237 -12.67 -12.84 9.74
CA GLU A 237 -12.46 -13.72 10.88
C GLU A 237 -12.62 -12.94 12.20
N CYS A 238 -12.05 -11.73 12.28
CA CYS A 238 -12.21 -10.86 13.45
C CYS A 238 -13.69 -10.52 13.73
N LEU A 239 -14.47 -10.29 12.67
CA LEU A 239 -15.87 -9.89 12.79
C LEU A 239 -16.82 -11.04 13.15
N LYS A 240 -16.33 -12.29 13.23
CA LYS A 240 -17.16 -13.42 13.71
C LYS A 240 -17.51 -13.29 15.19
N THR A 241 -16.65 -12.66 15.98
CA THR A 241 -16.78 -12.57 17.44
C THR A 241 -16.77 -11.14 17.97
N SER A 242 -16.71 -10.13 17.08
CA SER A 242 -16.62 -8.72 17.43
C SER A 242 -17.12 -7.83 16.26
N SER A 243 -17.11 -6.51 16.44
CA SER A 243 -17.42 -5.52 15.40
C SER A 243 -16.26 -4.51 15.26
N TYR A 244 -16.30 -3.64 14.25
CA TYR A 244 -15.23 -2.67 13.93
C TYR A 244 -14.82 -1.77 15.12
N PHE A 245 -15.79 -1.37 15.95
CA PHE A 245 -15.55 -0.50 17.11
C PHE A 245 -15.60 -1.23 18.46
N ILE A 246 -15.89 -2.53 18.46
CA ILE A 246 -15.99 -3.34 19.66
C ILE A 246 -14.63 -4.00 19.93
N PRO A 247 -14.21 -4.19 21.19
CA PRO A 247 -12.97 -4.90 21.51
C PRO A 247 -12.92 -6.31 20.89
N CYS A 248 -11.74 -6.79 20.54
CA CYS A 248 -11.57 -8.17 20.06
C CYS A 248 -11.74 -9.16 21.22
N SER A 249 -12.44 -10.27 21.00
CA SER A 249 -12.64 -11.32 22.02
C SER A 249 -11.31 -11.92 22.52
N ASP A 250 -10.32 -12.02 21.62
CA ASP A 250 -8.97 -12.51 21.95
C ASP A 250 -8.06 -11.41 22.52
N GLY A 251 -8.57 -10.18 22.66
CA GLY A 251 -7.81 -9.02 23.09
C GLY A 251 -6.73 -8.58 22.09
N VAL A 252 -5.71 -7.91 22.62
CA VAL A 252 -4.55 -7.42 21.87
C VAL A 252 -3.59 -8.59 21.59
N ALA A 253 -3.32 -8.88 20.32
CA ALA A 253 -2.38 -9.91 19.94
C ALA A 253 -0.95 -9.59 20.44
N PRO A 254 -0.15 -10.60 20.83
CA PRO A 254 1.22 -10.38 21.26
C PRO A 254 2.08 -9.80 20.14
N ARG A 255 3.27 -9.33 20.49
CA ARG A 255 4.25 -8.83 19.53
C ARG A 255 4.68 -9.95 18.58
N GLN A 256 4.78 -9.61 17.30
CA GLN A 256 5.12 -10.59 16.27
C GLN A 256 6.60 -10.96 16.36
N THR A 257 6.87 -12.26 16.45
CA THR A 257 8.23 -12.84 16.49
C THR A 257 8.67 -13.44 15.15
N SER A 258 7.76 -13.46 14.17
CA SER A 258 7.99 -13.90 12.80
C SER A 258 7.26 -12.98 11.81
N ILE A 259 7.72 -12.96 10.56
CA ILE A 259 7.09 -12.24 9.45
C ILE A 259 6.68 -13.29 8.41
N PRO A 260 5.41 -13.31 7.97
CA PRO A 260 4.98 -14.29 6.98
C PRO A 260 5.69 -14.05 5.64
N VAL A 261 6.06 -15.15 4.97
CA VAL A 261 6.59 -15.09 3.60
C VAL A 261 5.41 -14.83 2.66
N TRP A 262 5.49 -13.74 1.91
CA TRP A 262 4.44 -13.40 0.96
C TRP A 262 4.50 -14.31 -0.27
N ARG A 263 3.44 -15.09 -0.43
CA ARG A 263 3.20 -15.87 -1.65
C ARG A 263 2.34 -15.03 -2.58
N ARG A 264 2.93 -14.61 -3.70
CA ARG A 264 2.26 -13.88 -4.78
C ARG A 264 1.41 -14.91 -5.55
N ASN A 265 0.20 -15.20 -5.06
CA ASN A 265 -0.81 -15.94 -5.82
C ASN A 265 -1.76 -14.95 -6.49
#